data_AF-A0A966QAP0-F1
#
_entry.id   AF-A0A966QAP0-F1
#
_cell.length_a   1.000
_cell.length_b   1.000
_cell.length_c   1.000
_cell.angle_alpha   90.00
_cell.angle_beta   90.00
_cell.angle_gamma   90.00
#
_symmetry.space_group_name_H-M   'P 1'
#
loop_
_entity.id
_entity.type
_entity.pdbx_description
1 polymer ?
#
loop_
_entity_poly.entity_id
_entity_poly.type
_entity_poly.pdbx_seq_one_letter_code
_entity_poly.pdbx_strand_id
1 'polypeptide(L)' 'MALGTVTESESDVDIRPDRPWVCVVWDDPVNLMTYVTHVFMVIFGYSKEKANELMLKVHNEGRATVASGTREEMERDV' A
#
# COMPACT_ATOMS: atom_id res chain seq x y z
N MET A 1 23.11 -52.94 12.26
CA MET A 1 22.39 -51.94 11.44
C MET A 1 22.16 -50.74 12.34
N ALA A 2 22.85 -49.63 12.12
CA ALA A 2 22.66 -48.40 12.88
C ALA A 2 21.67 -47.51 12.13
N LEU A 3 20.58 -47.12 12.79
CA LEU A 3 19.63 -46.15 12.27
C LEU A 3 20.31 -44.79 12.23
N GLY A 4 20.47 -44.23 11.03
CA GLY A 4 20.98 -42.89 10.83
C GLY A 4 19.98 -41.86 11.33
N THR A 5 20.39 -41.06 12.30
CA THR A 5 19.70 -39.87 12.77
C THR A 5 19.60 -38.88 11.61
N VAL A 6 18.37 -38.60 11.16
CA VAL A 6 18.10 -37.48 10.26
C VAL A 6 18.17 -36.22 11.11
N THR A 7 19.24 -35.45 10.95
CA THR A 7 19.36 -34.11 11.49
C THR A 7 18.35 -33.23 10.76
N GLU A 8 17.27 -32.82 11.42
CA GLU A 8 16.39 -31.76 10.91
C GLU A 8 17.23 -30.49 10.77
N SER A 9 17.47 -30.11 9.51
CA SER A 9 18.29 -28.95 9.16
C SER A 9 17.63 -27.67 9.66
N GLU A 10 18.46 -26.85 10.30
CA GLU A 10 18.21 -25.53 10.86
C GLU A 10 17.32 -24.65 9.97
N SER A 11 16.47 -23.87 10.66
CA SER A 11 15.53 -22.88 10.15
C SER A 11 15.99 -22.18 8.87
N ASP A 12 15.16 -22.30 7.83
CA ASP A 12 15.16 -21.46 6.64
C ASP A 12 14.92 -20.00 7.08
N VAL A 13 16.01 -19.28 7.35
CA VAL A 13 15.94 -17.84 7.62
C VAL A 13 15.51 -17.20 6.30
N ASP A 14 14.26 -16.76 6.25
CA ASP A 14 13.68 -16.13 5.06
C ASP A 14 14.37 -14.78 4.80
N ILE A 15 15.48 -14.77 4.06
CA ILE A 15 16.25 -13.58 3.70
C ILE A 15 15.57 -12.80 2.55
N ARG A 16 14.24 -12.69 2.58
CA ARG A 16 13.52 -11.84 1.63
C ARG A 16 13.73 -10.38 2.02
N PRO A 17 14.14 -9.50 1.08
CA PRO A 17 14.14 -8.08 1.35
C PRO A 17 12.72 -7.63 1.68
N ASP A 18 12.56 -6.79 2.70
CA ASP A 18 11.28 -6.19 3.05
C ASP A 18 10.72 -5.47 1.81
N ARG A 19 9.55 -5.90 1.35
CA ARG A 19 8.87 -5.27 0.22
C ARG A 19 8.11 -4.06 0.75
N PRO A 20 8.22 -2.88 0.09
CA PRO A 20 7.47 -1.72 0.51
C PRO A 20 5.97 -1.99 0.39
N TRP A 21 5.23 -1.59 1.42
CA TRP A 21 3.77 -1.59 1.40
C TRP A 21 3.28 -0.47 0.50
N VAL A 22 2.13 -0.68 -0.12
CA VAL A 22 1.50 0.32 -1.00
C VAL A 22 0.10 0.63 -0.50
N CYS A 23 -0.21 1.92 -0.37
CA CYS A 23 -1.57 2.38 -0.12
C CYS A 23 -2.28 2.51 -1.47
N VAL A 24 -3.40 1.82 -1.62
CA VAL A 24 -4.22 1.82 -2.84
C VAL A 24 -5.60 2.35 -2.51
N VAL A 25 -6.04 3.34 -3.28
CA VAL A 25 -7.40 3.88 -3.20
C VAL A 25 -8.20 3.34 -4.37
N TRP A 26 -9.42 2.90 -4.09
CA TRP A 26 -10.35 2.30 -5.03
C TRP A 26 -11.48 3.29 -5.36
N ASP A 27 -11.99 3.22 -6.58
CA ASP A 27 -13.15 4.02 -6.99
C ASP A 27 -14.44 3.48 -6.36
N ASP A 28 -15.35 4.38 -6.04
CA ASP A 28 -16.65 4.06 -5.48
C ASP A 28 -17.72 5.03 -5.99
N PRO A 29 -19.00 4.60 -6.05
CA PRO A 29 -20.07 5.43 -6.64
C PRO A 29 -20.64 6.49 -5.68
N VAL A 30 -20.17 6.56 -4.43
CA VAL A 30 -20.78 7.38 -3.37
C VAL A 30 -19.96 8.63 -3.10
N ASN A 31 -18.63 8.50 -3.04
CA ASN A 31 -17.74 9.61 -2.75
C ASN A 31 -17.61 10.53 -3.96
N LEU A 32 -17.76 11.83 -3.70
CA LEU A 32 -17.60 12.86 -4.72
C LEU A 32 -16.12 13.04 -5.07
N MET A 33 -15.82 13.28 -6.35
CA MET A 33 -14.47 13.62 -6.83
C MET A 33 -13.82 14.75 -6.02
N THR A 34 -14.59 15.78 -5.70
CA THR A 34 -14.12 16.92 -4.90
C THR A 34 -13.72 16.53 -3.48
N TYR A 35 -14.44 15.57 -2.89
CA TYR A 35 -14.11 15.02 -1.58
C TYR A 35 -12.83 14.18 -1.64
N VAL A 36 -12.71 13.30 -2.64
CA VAL A 36 -11.50 12.49 -2.84
C VAL A 36 -10.25 13.37 -3.04
N THR A 37 -10.35 14.41 -3.88
CA THR A 37 -9.27 15.40 -4.05
C THR A 37 -8.91 16.06 -2.71
N HIS A 38 -9.90 16.43 -1.89
CA HIS A 38 -9.65 17.03 -0.58
C HIS A 38 -8.93 16.05 0.37
N VAL A 39 -9.36 14.79 0.40
CA VAL A 39 -8.70 13.72 1.19
C VAL A 39 -7.24 13.56 0.76
N PHE A 40 -6.94 13.59 -0.54
CA PHE A 40 -5.56 13.54 -1.02
C PHE A 40 -4.70 14.73 -0.58
N MET A 41 -5.30 15.91 -0.46
CA MET A 41 -4.59 17.08 0.06
C MET A 41 -4.35 17.00 1.56
N VAL A 42 -5.34 16.55 2.34
CA VAL A 42 -5.27 16.55 3.82
C VAL A 42 -4.46 15.38 4.36
N ILE A 43 -4.71 14.17 3.87
CA ILE A 43 -4.10 12.95 4.39
C ILE A 43 -2.67 12.76 3.84
N PHE A 44 -2.50 12.97 2.54
CA PHE A 44 -1.21 12.73 1.88
C PHE A 44 -0.39 14.01 1.66
N GLY A 45 -0.92 15.17 2.04
CA GLY A 45 -0.23 16.46 1.90
C GLY A 45 0.03 16.87 0.45
N TYR A 46 -0.72 16.33 -0.51
CA TYR A 46 -0.50 16.61 -1.92
C TYR A 46 -1.00 18.00 -2.33
N SER A 47 -0.32 18.58 -3.32
CA SER A 47 -0.82 19.79 -3.97
C SER A 47 -2.16 19.50 -4.64
N LYS A 48 -2.97 20.53 -4.86
CA LYS A 48 -4.28 20.39 -5.50
C LYS A 48 -4.18 19.77 -6.90
N GLU A 49 -3.11 20.07 -7.63
CA GLU A 49 -2.86 19.56 -8.97
C GLU A 49 -2.62 18.04 -8.92
N LYS A 50 -1.71 17.58 -8.06
CA LYS A 50 -1.42 16.15 -7.88
C LYS A 50 -2.62 15.39 -7.31
N ALA A 51 -3.34 15.99 -6.38
CA ALA A 51 -4.57 15.41 -5.83
C ALA A 51 -5.63 15.20 -6.91
N ASN A 52 -5.84 16.18 -7.80
CA ASN A 52 -6.78 16.03 -8.92
C ASN A 52 -6.33 14.96 -9.92
N GLU A 53 -5.04 14.88 -10.23
CA GLU A 53 -4.49 13.85 -11.12
C GLU A 53 -4.75 12.44 -10.57
N LEU A 54 -4.43 12.22 -9.28
CA LEU A 54 -4.67 10.94 -8.62
C LEU A 54 -6.15 10.61 -8.53
N MET A 55 -7.01 11.59 -8.26
CA MET A 55 -8.46 11.39 -8.22
C MET A 55 -8.99 10.95 -9.58
N LEU A 56 -8.59 11.62 -10.67
CA LEU A 56 -8.97 11.23 -12.02
C LEU A 56 -8.48 9.82 -12.36
N LYS A 57 -7.29 9.46 -11.88
CA LYS A 57 -6.76 8.11 -12.06
C LYS A 57 -7.62 7.07 -11.36
N VAL A 58 -8.00 7.30 -10.10
CA VAL A 58 -8.91 6.42 -9.36
C VAL A 58 -10.22 6.27 -10.13
N HIS A 59 -10.84 7.38 -10.54
CA HIS A 59 -12.13 7.36 -11.23
C HIS A 59 -12.11 6.61 -12.57
N ASN A 60 -11.05 6.80 -13.37
CA ASN A 60 -10.96 6.21 -14.70
C ASN A 60 -10.46 4.76 -14.68
N GLU A 61 -9.54 4.42 -13.78
CA GLU A 61 -8.87 3.11 -13.72
C GLU A 61 -9.47 2.18 -12.64
N GLY A 62 -10.42 2.68 -11.85
CA GLY A 62 -11.05 1.98 -10.72
C GLY A 62 -10.17 1.91 -9.47
N ARG A 63 -8.89 2.30 -9.56
CA ARG A 63 -7.96 2.39 -8.42
C ARG A 63 -6.69 3.15 -8.76
N ALA A 64 -5.98 3.63 -7.74
CA ALA A 64 -4.63 4.16 -7.87
C ALA A 64 -3.78 3.89 -6.62
N THR A 65 -2.48 3.65 -6.81
CA THR A 65 -1.50 3.69 -5.71
C THR A 65 -1.24 5.14 -5.34
N VAL A 66 -1.45 5.48 -4.07
CA VAL A 66 -1.34 6.85 -3.55
C VAL A 66 -0.12 7.03 -2.65
N ALA A 67 0.42 5.98 -2.05
CA ALA A 67 1.64 6.04 -1.27
C ALA A 67 2.36 4.68 -1.24
N SER A 68 3.64 4.69 -0.88
CA SER A 68 4.43 3.48 -0.65
C SER A 68 5.44 3.71 0.47
N GLY A 69 5.66 2.74 1.36
CA GLY A 69 6.58 2.87 2.47
C GLY A 69 6.69 1.62 3.34
N THR A 70 7.08 1.79 4.60
CA THR A 70 6.98 0.70 5.58
C THR A 70 5.53 0.38 5.89
N ARG A 71 5.29 -0.75 6.55
CA ARG A 71 3.95 -1.14 6.97
C ARG A 71 3.33 -0.09 7.89
N GLU A 72 4.10 0.39 8.85
CA GLU A 72 3.70 1.36 9.86
C GLU A 72 3.39 2.73 9.24
N GLU A 73 4.10 3.13 8.19
CA GLU A 73 3.80 4.36 7.44
C GLU A 73 2.46 4.25 6.70
N MET A 74 2.12 3.08 6.17
CA MET A 74 0.87 2.84 5.43
C MET A 74 -0.33 2.55 6.34
N GLU A 75 -0.11 2.06 7.56
CA GLU A 75 -1.16 1.81 8.57
C GLU A 75 -1.39 2.99 9.52
N ARG A 76 -0.65 4.10 9.37
CA ARG A 76 -0.76 5.24 10.27
C ARG A 76 -2.16 5.85 10.21
N ASP A 77 -2.88 5.81 11.34
CA ASP A 77 -4.11 6.58 11.55
C ASP A 77 -3.80 8.09 11.51
N VAL A 78 -4.66 8.85 10.84
CA VAL A 78 -4.53 10.30 10.59
C VAL A 78 -5.74 11.02 11.14
#